data_AF-A0A1Z2XLS1-F1
#
_entry.id   AF-A0A1Z2XLS1-F1
#
_cell.length_a   1.000
_cell.length_b   1.000
_cell.length_c   1.000
_cell.angle_alpha   90.00
_cell.angle_beta   90.00
_cell.angle_gamma   90.00
#
_symmetry.space_group_name_H-M   'P 1'
#
loop_
_entity.id
_entity.type
_entity.pdbx_description
1 polymer ?
#
loop_
_entity_poly.entity_id
_entity_poly.type
_entity_poly.pdbx_seq_one_letter_code
_entity_poly.pdbx_strand_id
1 'polypeptide(L)'
;MITMMGSMGTYMKNLKLQTQFQIKQDRGELGSHKSLEDYINITNAKDLPGHENDKDREKLSGIKNKLLQGGKLTAEERKYLQAKDPEAYQKLKVSEQEQKAFEQRLRQCRTKEEAQRLKMTYINSSLVTLKSVEHNSAIPQQKKLEIFMQEKQRCDRIEESSREFVRRGDYDRLPTEAEETKADKDAQEAKEAQRPKVPERKEPLKPAEKRKEKPTEERPSVHVESREEKKVKRARANAHRNPGPGFTQVVAAYHANIGQADITKSKIDAKG
;
A
#
# COMPACT_ATOMS: atom_id res chain seq x y z
N MET A 1 -8.15 3.64 -17.22
CA MET A 1 -7.26 4.80 -16.97
C MET A 1 -7.27 5.10 -15.47
N ILE A 2 -6.22 4.69 -14.74
CA ILE A 2 -6.08 5.01 -13.30
C ILE A 2 -5.24 6.29 -13.19
N THR A 3 -5.87 7.45 -13.43
CA THR A 3 -5.22 8.76 -13.32
C THR A 3 -5.94 9.58 -12.25
N MET A 4 -5.71 9.26 -10.98
CA MET A 4 -6.16 10.04 -9.83
C MET A 4 -5.00 10.18 -8.82
N MET A 5 -3.87 10.74 -9.26
CA MET A 5 -2.69 11.00 -8.41
C MET A 5 -2.01 12.35 -8.66
N GLY A 6 -2.48 13.15 -9.62
CA GLY A 6 -1.85 14.44 -9.95
C GLY A 6 -1.82 15.44 -8.79
N SER A 7 -2.76 15.37 -7.85
CA SER A 7 -2.86 16.33 -6.74
C SER A 7 -1.89 16.05 -5.60
N MET A 8 -1.75 14.79 -5.16
CA MET A 8 -0.93 14.46 -3.98
C MET A 8 0.58 14.61 -4.24
N GLY A 9 1.06 14.07 -5.37
CA GLY A 9 2.47 14.20 -5.73
C GLY A 9 2.88 15.67 -5.90
N THR A 10 1.96 16.53 -6.33
CA THR A 10 2.16 17.97 -6.42
C THR A 10 2.17 18.63 -5.05
N TYR A 11 1.22 18.29 -4.18
CA TYR A 11 1.17 18.79 -2.80
C TYR A 11 2.47 18.48 -2.03
N MET A 12 2.97 17.25 -2.12
CA MET A 12 4.21 16.85 -1.45
C MET A 12 5.44 17.54 -2.02
N LYS A 13 5.48 17.77 -3.34
CA LYS A 13 6.53 18.59 -3.97
C LYS A 13 6.49 20.03 -3.47
N ASN A 14 5.30 20.62 -3.35
CA ASN A 14 5.14 21.98 -2.83
C ASN A 14 5.61 22.09 -1.38
N LEU A 15 5.22 21.15 -0.51
CA LEU A 15 5.71 21.09 0.87
C LEU A 15 7.24 20.95 0.95
N LYS A 16 7.83 20.12 0.08
CA LYS A 16 9.28 19.95 -0.04
C LYS A 16 9.96 21.27 -0.41
N LEU A 17 9.42 22.00 -1.38
CA LEU A 17 9.95 23.29 -1.83
C LEU A 17 9.80 24.37 -0.77
N GLN A 18 8.65 24.44 -0.10
CA GLN A 18 8.41 25.39 0.99
C GLN A 18 9.38 25.16 2.15
N THR A 19 9.58 23.91 2.56
CA THR A 19 10.51 23.57 3.63
C THR A 19 11.96 23.84 3.23
N GLN A 20 12.32 23.56 1.96
CA GLN A 20 13.62 23.94 1.40
C GLN A 20 13.88 25.44 1.49
N PHE A 21 12.91 26.24 1.05
CA PHE A 21 13.00 27.68 1.06
C PHE A 21 13.19 28.19 2.49
N GLN A 22 12.42 27.67 3.44
CA GLN A 22 12.54 28.05 4.85
C GLN A 22 13.92 27.70 5.43
N ILE A 23 14.44 26.49 5.18
CA ILE A 23 15.78 26.09 5.64
C ILE A 23 16.86 27.01 5.04
N LYS A 24 16.73 27.38 3.76
CA LYS A 24 17.67 28.30 3.10
C LYS A 24 17.59 29.70 3.69
N GLN A 25 16.38 30.18 4.01
CA GLN A 25 16.17 31.46 4.65
C GLN A 25 16.80 31.50 6.05
N ASP A 26 16.52 30.49 6.87
CA ASP A 26 17.02 30.39 8.25
C ASP A 26 18.56 30.27 8.32
N ARG A 27 19.18 29.70 7.27
CA ARG A 27 20.64 29.57 7.14
C ARG A 27 21.31 30.73 6.40
N GLY A 28 20.55 31.70 5.87
CA GLY A 28 21.09 32.76 5.02
C GLY A 28 21.66 32.30 3.68
N GLU A 29 21.24 31.11 3.19
CA GLU A 29 21.75 30.44 1.97
C GLU A 29 20.72 30.46 0.81
N LEU A 30 19.96 31.54 0.62
CA LEU A 30 18.92 31.61 -0.43
C LEU A 30 19.44 31.36 -1.86
N GLY A 31 20.68 31.77 -2.16
CA GLY A 31 21.33 31.55 -3.46
C GLY A 31 22.00 30.18 -3.63
N SER A 32 21.94 29.31 -2.62
CA SER A 32 22.59 28.00 -2.67
C SER A 32 21.87 27.04 -3.61
N HIS A 33 22.62 26.40 -4.51
CA HIS A 33 22.13 25.31 -5.37
C HIS A 33 22.09 23.94 -4.68
N LYS A 34 22.39 23.87 -3.36
CA LYS A 34 22.29 22.63 -2.60
C LYS A 34 20.87 22.07 -2.71
N SER A 35 20.80 20.79 -3.06
CA SER A 35 19.55 20.05 -3.08
C SER A 35 19.11 19.77 -1.65
N LEU A 36 17.85 19.37 -1.50
CA LEU A 36 17.34 19.08 -0.18
C LEU A 36 17.95 17.82 0.45
N GLU A 37 18.20 16.85 -0.42
CA GLU A 37 18.91 15.63 -0.14
C GLU A 37 20.28 15.97 0.47
N ASP A 38 20.97 16.99 -0.04
CA ASP A 38 22.24 17.45 0.52
C ASP A 38 22.06 18.00 1.94
N TYR A 39 21.02 18.78 2.22
CA TYR A 39 20.79 19.31 3.58
C TYR A 39 20.56 18.20 4.61
N ILE A 40 19.80 17.15 4.24
CA ILE A 40 19.55 15.98 5.11
C ILE A 40 20.80 15.10 5.23
N ASN A 41 21.51 14.90 4.13
CA ASN A 41 22.74 14.11 4.13
C ASN A 41 23.85 14.79 4.95
N ILE A 42 23.96 16.12 4.89
CA ILE A 42 24.95 16.90 5.66
C ILE A 42 24.68 16.81 7.16
N THR A 43 23.41 16.87 7.60
CA THR A 43 23.08 16.72 9.02
C THR A 43 23.34 15.29 9.49
N ASN A 44 22.83 14.30 8.76
CA ASN A 44 23.04 12.90 9.11
C ASN A 44 24.53 12.54 9.10
N ALA A 45 25.33 13.02 8.13
CA ALA A 45 26.76 12.73 8.06
C ALA A 45 27.63 13.54 9.05
N LYS A 46 27.07 14.53 9.76
CA LYS A 46 27.75 15.24 10.86
C LYS A 46 27.46 14.60 12.23
N ASP A 47 26.30 13.98 12.39
CA ASP A 47 25.85 13.42 13.67
C ASP A 47 26.23 11.94 13.89
N LEU A 48 26.84 11.26 12.90
CA LEU A 48 27.33 9.87 13.08
C LEU A 48 28.77 9.84 13.64
N PRO A 49 28.99 9.35 14.88
CA PRO A 49 30.33 9.13 15.43
C PRO A 49 31.03 7.95 14.71
N GLY A 50 32.30 8.11 14.35
CA GLY A 50 33.14 7.03 13.80
C GLY A 50 33.35 7.02 12.27
N HIS A 51 33.06 8.12 11.57
CA HIS A 51 33.42 8.28 10.16
C HIS A 51 34.87 8.76 9.99
N GLU A 52 35.83 7.89 10.30
CA GLU A 52 37.26 8.21 10.29
C GLU A 52 37.89 8.28 8.87
N ASN A 53 37.17 7.83 7.83
CA ASN A 53 37.67 7.81 6.44
C ASN A 53 36.68 8.46 5.45
N ASP A 54 37.17 9.38 4.60
CA ASP A 54 36.37 10.06 3.57
C ASP A 54 35.72 9.08 2.58
N LYS A 55 36.41 7.98 2.26
CA LYS A 55 35.89 6.91 1.39
C LYS A 55 34.66 6.21 1.95
N ASP A 56 34.59 6.06 3.28
CA ASP A 56 33.44 5.42 3.93
C ASP A 56 32.21 6.35 3.92
N ARG A 57 32.44 7.67 4.04
CA ARG A 57 31.39 8.70 3.93
C ARG A 57 30.85 8.80 2.52
N GLU A 58 31.73 8.77 1.52
CA GLU A 58 31.34 8.81 0.11
C GLU A 58 30.50 7.58 -0.28
N LYS A 59 30.94 6.38 0.12
CA LYS A 59 30.17 5.14 -0.11
C LYS A 59 28.80 5.17 0.58
N LEU A 60 28.74 5.61 1.84
CA LEU A 60 27.47 5.69 2.57
C LEU A 60 26.54 6.75 1.95
N SER A 61 27.07 7.90 1.54
CA SER A 61 26.30 8.93 0.84
C SER A 61 25.76 8.43 -0.50
N GLY A 62 26.57 7.70 -1.28
CA GLY A 62 26.11 7.06 -2.52
C GLY A 62 24.95 6.08 -2.28
N ILE A 63 25.06 5.24 -1.23
CA ILE A 63 23.99 4.32 -0.81
C ILE A 63 22.73 5.07 -0.39
N LYS A 64 22.87 6.14 0.40
CA LYS A 64 21.74 6.98 0.83
C LYS A 64 21.09 7.68 -0.36
N ASN A 65 21.87 8.25 -1.28
CA ASN A 65 21.35 8.88 -2.49
C ASN A 65 20.58 7.89 -3.37
N LYS A 66 21.10 6.67 -3.52
CA LYS A 66 20.40 5.59 -4.24
C LYS A 66 19.07 5.24 -3.57
N LEU A 67 19.03 5.16 -2.24
CA LEU A 67 17.79 4.97 -1.48
C LEU A 67 16.80 6.12 -1.67
N LEU A 68 17.30 7.37 -1.63
CA LEU A 68 16.48 8.57 -1.81
C LEU A 68 15.85 8.64 -3.20
N GLN A 69 16.57 8.14 -4.22
CA GLN A 69 16.09 8.02 -5.59
C GLN A 69 15.11 6.84 -5.79
N GLY A 70 14.85 6.03 -4.77
CA GLY A 70 14.01 4.84 -4.87
C GLY A 70 14.70 3.63 -5.52
N GLY A 71 16.02 3.67 -5.66
CA GLY A 71 16.81 2.58 -6.21
C GLY A 71 16.88 1.36 -5.29
N LYS A 72 16.97 0.16 -5.88
CA LYS A 72 17.15 -1.09 -5.14
C LYS A 72 18.61 -1.26 -4.72
N LEU A 73 18.84 -1.52 -3.44
CA LEU A 73 20.18 -1.82 -2.92
C LEU A 73 20.59 -3.26 -3.22
N THR A 74 21.86 -3.40 -3.63
CA THR A 74 22.55 -4.68 -3.79
C THR A 74 22.80 -5.35 -2.43
N ALA A 75 23.10 -6.64 -2.44
CA ALA A 75 23.35 -7.40 -1.21
C ALA A 75 24.53 -6.83 -0.40
N GLU A 76 25.58 -6.34 -1.08
CA GLU A 76 26.75 -5.72 -0.45
C GLU A 76 26.41 -4.36 0.17
N GLU A 77 25.70 -3.50 -0.57
CA GLU A 77 25.24 -2.20 -0.06
C GLU A 77 24.31 -2.36 1.15
N ARG A 78 23.46 -3.39 1.18
CA ARG A 78 22.61 -3.71 2.34
C ARG A 78 23.41 -4.11 3.56
N LYS A 79 24.41 -4.99 3.39
CA LYS A 79 25.31 -5.40 4.50
C LYS A 79 26.10 -4.20 5.02
N TYR A 80 26.57 -3.35 4.11
CA TYR A 80 27.28 -2.13 4.46
C TYR A 80 26.39 -1.14 5.22
N LEU A 81 25.14 -0.94 4.77
CA LEU A 81 24.15 -0.13 5.47
C LEU A 81 23.84 -0.70 6.86
N GLN A 82 23.67 -2.01 6.98
CA GLN A 82 23.41 -2.66 8.28
C GLN A 82 24.55 -2.44 9.28
N ALA A 83 25.81 -2.48 8.83
CA ALA A 83 26.98 -2.32 9.68
C ALA A 83 27.22 -0.87 10.10
N LYS A 84 26.93 0.10 9.21
CA LYS A 84 27.25 1.52 9.42
C LYS A 84 26.06 2.36 9.91
N ASP A 85 24.84 2.00 9.52
CA ASP A 85 23.60 2.72 9.83
C ASP A 85 22.44 1.71 10.02
N PRO A 86 22.37 1.06 11.19
CA PRO A 86 21.35 0.05 11.47
C PRO A 86 19.93 0.63 11.48
N GLU A 87 19.77 1.92 11.78
CA GLU A 87 18.47 2.60 11.76
C GLU A 87 17.95 2.74 10.32
N ALA A 88 18.79 3.21 9.39
CA ALA A 88 18.43 3.29 7.98
C ALA A 88 18.13 1.91 7.38
N TYR A 89 18.86 0.87 7.79
CA TYR A 89 18.58 -0.51 7.36
C TYR A 89 17.20 -0.99 7.85
N GLN A 90 16.83 -0.68 9.10
CA GLN A 90 15.52 -1.04 9.64
C GLN A 90 14.39 -0.29 8.91
N LYS A 91 14.53 1.02 8.67
CA LYS A 91 13.57 1.82 7.89
C LYS A 91 13.37 1.23 6.49
N LEU A 92 14.46 0.86 5.81
CA LEU A 92 14.40 0.19 4.51
C LEU A 92 13.62 -1.13 4.57
N LYS A 93 13.94 -2.00 5.53
CA LYS A 93 13.30 -3.31 5.69
C LYS A 93 11.80 -3.17 5.90
N VAL A 94 11.38 -2.22 6.75
CA VAL A 94 9.97 -1.95 7.02
C VAL A 94 9.26 -1.41 5.77
N SER A 95 9.90 -0.51 5.02
CA SER A 95 9.36 0.00 3.75
C SER A 95 9.21 -1.11 2.68
N GLU A 96 10.17 -2.03 2.57
CA GLU A 96 10.07 -3.17 1.65
C GLU A 96 8.97 -4.15 2.06
N GLN A 97 8.82 -4.40 3.36
CA GLN A 97 7.72 -5.23 3.89
C GLN A 97 6.36 -4.59 3.60
N GLU A 98 6.24 -3.28 3.76
CA GLU A 98 5.02 -2.53 3.44
C GLU A 98 4.68 -2.61 1.95
N GLN A 99 5.66 -2.37 1.07
CA GLN A 99 5.47 -2.48 -0.38
C GLN A 99 5.02 -3.88 -0.78
N LYS A 100 5.64 -4.92 -0.20
CA LYS A 100 5.24 -6.32 -0.44
C LYS A 100 3.83 -6.62 0.07
N ALA A 101 3.45 -6.11 1.23
CA ALA A 101 2.10 -6.26 1.77
C ALA A 101 1.06 -5.58 0.86
N PHE A 102 1.38 -4.38 0.35
CA PHE A 102 0.53 -3.68 -0.63
C PHE A 102 0.34 -4.50 -1.91
N GLU A 103 1.43 -5.06 -2.47
CA GLU A 103 1.35 -5.90 -3.67
C GLU A 103 0.54 -7.18 -3.45
N GLN A 104 0.68 -7.82 -2.29
CA GLN A 104 -0.15 -8.98 -1.92
C GLN A 104 -1.62 -8.59 -1.85
N ARG A 105 -1.92 -7.44 -1.25
CA ARG A 105 -3.29 -6.96 -1.12
C ARG A 105 -3.90 -6.57 -2.46
N LEU A 106 -3.14 -5.93 -3.36
CA LEU A 106 -3.57 -5.65 -4.74
C LEU A 106 -3.98 -6.92 -5.48
N ARG A 107 -3.29 -8.04 -5.26
CA ARG A 107 -3.65 -9.34 -5.88
C ARG A 107 -4.91 -9.97 -5.28
N GLN A 108 -5.28 -9.59 -4.06
CA GLN A 108 -6.47 -10.07 -3.36
C GLN A 108 -7.70 -9.21 -3.62
N CYS A 109 -7.54 -8.01 -4.19
CA CYS A 109 -8.67 -7.15 -4.53
C CYS A 109 -9.63 -7.90 -5.44
N ARG A 110 -10.91 -7.84 -5.11
CA ARG A 110 -11.99 -8.49 -5.85
C ARG A 110 -12.45 -7.65 -7.01
N THR A 111 -12.45 -6.33 -6.83
CA THR A 111 -12.94 -5.39 -7.84
C THR A 111 -11.92 -4.32 -8.17
N LYS A 112 -12.12 -3.69 -9.33
CA LYS A 112 -11.35 -2.51 -9.75
C LYS A 112 -11.47 -1.38 -8.73
N GLU A 113 -12.65 -1.19 -8.17
CA GLU A 113 -12.96 -0.18 -7.16
C GLU A 113 -12.22 -0.49 -5.85
N GLU A 114 -12.16 -1.75 -5.43
CA GLU A 114 -11.40 -2.15 -4.24
C GLU A 114 -9.90 -1.85 -4.40
N ALA A 115 -9.32 -2.14 -5.58
CA ALA A 115 -7.92 -1.81 -5.85
C ALA A 115 -7.66 -0.29 -5.82
N GLN A 116 -8.60 0.52 -6.31
CA GLN A 116 -8.52 1.99 -6.23
C GLN A 116 -8.66 2.48 -4.79
N ARG A 117 -9.63 1.97 -4.03
CA ARG A 117 -9.85 2.31 -2.62
C ARG A 117 -8.61 1.97 -1.78
N LEU A 118 -8.03 0.79 -2.00
CA LEU A 118 -6.80 0.37 -1.31
C LEU A 118 -5.68 1.39 -1.52
N LYS A 119 -5.42 1.77 -2.77
CA LYS A 119 -4.41 2.79 -3.09
C LYS A 119 -4.72 4.12 -2.40
N MET A 120 -5.97 4.55 -2.40
CA MET A 120 -6.41 5.78 -1.74
C MET A 120 -6.22 5.73 -0.23
N THR A 121 -6.45 4.58 0.42
CA THR A 121 -6.20 4.39 1.85
C THR A 121 -4.74 4.64 2.21
N TYR A 122 -3.79 4.12 1.41
CA TYR A 122 -2.36 4.38 1.63
C TYR A 122 -2.03 5.87 1.49
N ILE A 123 -2.49 6.50 0.40
CA ILE A 123 -2.26 7.92 0.14
C ILE A 123 -2.85 8.79 1.26
N ASN A 124 -4.05 8.47 1.73
CA ASN A 124 -4.69 9.18 2.84
C ASN A 124 -3.92 9.00 4.16
N SER A 125 -3.39 7.81 4.44
CA SER A 125 -2.57 7.57 5.64
C SER A 125 -1.29 8.42 5.64
N SER A 126 -0.64 8.55 4.47
CA SER A 126 0.49 9.45 4.27
C SER A 126 0.08 10.89 4.50
N LEU A 127 -1.05 11.34 3.94
CA LEU A 127 -1.52 12.71 4.12
C LEU A 127 -1.78 13.06 5.59
N VAL A 128 -2.40 12.15 6.35
CA VAL A 128 -2.65 12.35 7.78
C VAL A 128 -1.32 12.53 8.54
N THR A 129 -0.31 11.74 8.18
CA THR A 129 1.05 11.84 8.77
C THR A 129 1.73 13.16 8.39
N LEU A 130 1.59 13.61 7.14
CA LEU A 130 2.15 14.89 6.69
C LEU A 130 1.51 16.06 7.44
N LYS A 131 0.17 16.09 7.52
CA LYS A 131 -0.56 17.19 8.19
C LYS A 131 -0.26 17.27 9.69
N SER A 132 -0.05 16.15 10.36
CA SER A 132 0.30 16.15 11.79
C SER A 132 1.72 16.70 12.05
N VAL A 133 2.62 16.60 11.07
CA VAL A 133 4.01 17.08 11.16
C VAL A 133 4.16 18.52 10.68
N GLU A 134 3.40 18.92 9.67
CA GLU A 134 3.49 20.23 9.02
C GLU A 134 3.40 21.39 10.02
N HIS A 135 2.36 21.40 10.85
CA HIS A 135 2.08 22.49 11.79
C HIS A 135 2.66 22.27 13.20
N ASN A 136 3.34 21.15 13.43
CA ASN A 136 3.89 20.86 14.75
C ASN A 136 5.18 21.66 15.01
N SER A 137 5.15 22.64 15.91
CA SER A 137 6.30 23.47 16.25
C SER A 137 7.40 22.75 17.04
N ALA A 138 7.09 21.62 17.69
CA ALA A 138 8.06 20.84 18.47
C ALA A 138 9.05 20.05 17.60
N ILE A 139 8.73 19.86 16.30
CA ILE A 139 9.59 19.12 15.38
C ILE A 139 10.50 20.10 14.62
N PRO A 140 11.83 19.96 14.69
CA PRO A 140 12.75 20.78 13.91
C PRO A 140 12.47 20.68 12.41
N GLN A 141 12.69 21.76 11.66
CA GLN A 141 12.39 21.81 10.23
C GLN A 141 13.08 20.68 9.44
N GLN A 142 14.34 20.36 9.78
CA GLN A 142 15.09 19.28 9.13
C GLN A 142 14.45 17.90 9.36
N LYS A 143 13.84 17.69 10.52
CA LYS A 143 13.14 16.44 10.84
C LYS A 143 11.78 16.36 10.16
N LYS A 144 11.02 17.46 10.11
CA LYS A 144 9.77 17.54 9.33
C LYS A 144 10.01 17.12 7.89
N LEU A 145 11.11 17.63 7.34
CA LEU A 145 11.53 17.37 5.99
C LEU A 145 11.93 15.91 5.74
N GLU A 146 12.69 15.30 6.66
CA GLU A 146 13.03 13.88 6.61
C GLU A 146 11.74 13.04 6.49
N ILE A 147 10.73 13.36 7.32
CA ILE A 147 9.43 12.69 7.31
C ILE A 147 8.70 12.94 5.98
N PHE A 148 8.69 14.16 5.46
CA PHE A 148 8.06 14.48 4.17
C PHE A 148 8.68 13.70 3.00
N MET A 149 10.01 13.55 3.00
CA MET A 149 10.71 12.77 1.99
C MET A 149 10.45 11.28 2.12
N GLN A 150 10.36 10.77 3.34
CA GLN A 150 10.03 9.37 3.59
C GLN A 150 8.61 9.03 3.11
N GLU A 151 7.61 9.88 3.44
CA GLU A 151 6.25 9.71 2.92
C GLU A 151 6.19 9.83 1.40
N LYS A 152 7.03 10.68 0.78
CA LYS A 152 7.14 10.76 -0.69
C LYS A 152 7.63 9.46 -1.29
N GLN A 153 8.70 8.89 -0.75
CA GLN A 153 9.22 7.60 -1.21
C GLN A 153 8.19 6.49 -1.03
N ARG A 154 7.44 6.51 0.06
CA ARG A 154 6.33 5.57 0.29
C ARG A 154 5.28 5.69 -0.81
N CYS A 155 4.79 6.89 -1.10
CA CYS A 155 3.82 7.11 -2.17
C CYS A 155 4.34 6.67 -3.54
N ASP A 156 5.61 6.96 -3.86
CA ASP A 156 6.22 6.55 -5.13
C ASP A 156 6.28 5.02 -5.27
N ARG A 157 6.66 4.30 -4.20
CA ARG A 157 6.72 2.83 -4.19
C ARG A 157 5.33 2.21 -4.39
N ILE A 158 4.32 2.75 -3.71
CA ILE A 158 2.92 2.33 -3.87
C ILE A 158 2.44 2.61 -5.30
N GLU A 159 2.86 3.73 -5.89
CA GLU A 159 2.54 4.06 -7.27
C GLU A 159 3.22 3.10 -8.26
N GLU A 160 4.50 2.79 -8.06
CA GLU A 160 5.24 1.83 -8.87
C GLU A 160 4.58 0.45 -8.85
N SER A 161 4.27 -0.08 -7.66
CA SER A 161 3.56 -1.36 -7.52
C SER A 161 2.17 -1.32 -8.17
N SER A 162 1.47 -0.18 -8.09
CA SER A 162 0.18 0.01 -8.79
C SER A 162 0.35 0.03 -10.31
N ARG A 163 1.37 0.72 -10.83
CA ARG A 163 1.67 0.79 -12.27
C ARG A 163 2.04 -0.60 -12.80
N GLU A 164 2.84 -1.35 -12.07
CA GLU A 164 3.18 -2.74 -12.39
C GLU A 164 1.94 -3.64 -12.44
N PHE A 165 1.01 -3.48 -11.49
CA PHE A 165 -0.24 -4.22 -11.46
C PHE A 165 -1.11 -3.96 -12.71
N VAL A 166 -1.19 -2.69 -13.13
CA VAL A 166 -1.86 -2.31 -14.39
C VAL A 166 -1.10 -2.86 -15.61
N ARG A 167 0.23 -2.72 -15.64
CA ARG A 167 1.08 -3.16 -16.76
C ARG A 167 0.98 -4.66 -17.01
N ARG A 168 0.81 -5.47 -15.96
CA ARG A 168 0.59 -6.92 -16.06
C ARG A 168 -0.81 -7.29 -16.57
N GLY A 169 -1.70 -6.32 -16.72
CA GLY A 169 -3.11 -6.53 -17.07
C GLY A 169 -3.93 -7.15 -15.93
N ASP A 170 -3.39 -7.21 -14.72
CA ASP A 170 -4.09 -7.78 -13.57
C ASP A 170 -5.26 -6.90 -13.13
N TYR A 171 -5.13 -5.58 -13.28
CA TYR A 171 -6.24 -4.64 -13.06
C TYR A 171 -7.40 -4.85 -14.05
N ASP A 172 -7.12 -5.07 -15.34
CA ASP A 172 -8.15 -5.23 -16.36
C ASP A 172 -8.90 -6.57 -16.23
N ARG A 173 -8.28 -7.54 -15.55
CA ARG A 173 -8.87 -8.85 -15.23
C ARG A 173 -9.81 -8.80 -14.03
N LEU A 174 -9.76 -7.74 -13.22
CA LEU A 174 -10.71 -7.56 -12.12
C LEU A 174 -12.10 -7.24 -12.67
N PRO A 175 -13.16 -7.82 -12.12
CA PRO A 175 -14.51 -7.35 -12.36
C PRO A 175 -14.73 -5.96 -11.75
N THR A 176 -15.76 -5.29 -12.25
CA THR A 176 -16.30 -4.05 -11.69
C THR A 176 -17.25 -4.40 -10.53
N GLU A 177 -17.44 -3.52 -9.55
CA GLU A 177 -18.40 -3.72 -8.44
C GLU A 177 -19.83 -4.03 -8.92
N ALA A 178 -20.26 -3.46 -10.05
CA ALA A 178 -21.54 -3.80 -10.69
C ALA A 178 -21.59 -5.24 -11.26
N GLU A 179 -20.46 -5.75 -11.77
CA GLU A 179 -20.36 -7.11 -12.31
C GLU A 179 -20.33 -8.15 -11.16
N GLU A 180 -19.66 -7.83 -10.06
CA GLU A 180 -19.67 -8.69 -8.86
C GLU A 180 -21.06 -8.77 -8.21
N THR A 181 -21.74 -7.63 -8.05
CA THR A 181 -23.10 -7.61 -7.47
C THR A 181 -24.12 -8.33 -8.34
N LYS A 182 -23.99 -8.24 -9.67
CA LYS A 182 -24.82 -9.04 -10.57
C LYS A 182 -24.55 -10.54 -10.41
N ALA A 183 -23.28 -10.95 -10.40
CA ALA A 183 -22.92 -12.35 -10.19
C ALA A 183 -23.39 -12.90 -8.83
N ASP A 184 -23.44 -12.07 -7.79
CA ASP A 184 -24.01 -12.48 -6.49
C ASP A 184 -25.53 -12.66 -6.52
N LYS A 185 -26.26 -11.77 -7.20
CA LYS A 185 -27.71 -11.92 -7.40
C LYS A 185 -28.01 -13.17 -8.22
N ASP A 186 -27.34 -13.34 -9.36
CA ASP A 186 -27.52 -14.51 -10.22
C ASP A 186 -27.18 -15.82 -9.46
N ALA A 187 -26.15 -15.82 -8.61
CA ALA A 187 -25.80 -16.96 -7.76
C ALA A 187 -26.80 -17.20 -6.62
N GLN A 188 -27.42 -16.17 -6.06
CA GLN A 188 -28.48 -16.29 -5.07
C GLN A 188 -29.76 -16.85 -5.70
N GLU A 189 -30.17 -16.32 -6.85
CA GLU A 189 -31.33 -16.80 -7.61
C GLU A 189 -31.15 -18.26 -8.04
N ALA A 190 -29.95 -18.64 -8.51
CA ALA A 190 -29.64 -20.03 -8.85
C ALA A 190 -29.66 -20.96 -7.62
N LYS A 191 -29.21 -20.48 -6.46
CA LYS A 191 -29.31 -21.23 -5.20
C LYS A 191 -30.76 -21.39 -4.75
N GLU A 192 -31.56 -20.33 -4.86
CA GLU A 192 -32.99 -20.37 -4.52
C GLU A 192 -33.79 -21.26 -5.46
N ALA A 193 -33.49 -21.26 -6.76
CA ALA A 193 -34.08 -22.17 -7.74
C ALA A 193 -33.72 -23.64 -7.48
N GLN A 194 -32.55 -23.90 -6.89
CA GLN A 194 -32.11 -25.24 -6.48
C GLN A 194 -32.58 -25.64 -5.07
N ARG A 195 -33.20 -24.73 -4.29
CA ARG A 195 -33.82 -25.12 -3.01
C ARG A 195 -35.01 -26.02 -3.31
N PRO A 196 -35.06 -27.26 -2.79
CA PRO A 196 -36.22 -28.10 -2.95
C PRO A 196 -37.45 -27.38 -2.38
N LYS A 197 -38.49 -27.18 -3.20
CA LYS A 197 -39.82 -26.83 -2.69
C LYS A 197 -40.23 -27.98 -1.75
N VAL A 198 -40.22 -27.75 -0.45
CA VAL A 198 -40.71 -28.72 0.54
C VAL A 198 -42.18 -28.97 0.18
N PRO A 199 -42.59 -30.20 -0.16
CA PRO A 199 -43.99 -30.48 -0.41
C PRO A 199 -44.75 -30.29 0.90
N GLU A 200 -45.76 -29.43 0.88
CA GLU A 200 -46.72 -29.26 1.96
C GLU A 200 -47.35 -30.63 2.25
N ARG A 201 -47.01 -31.21 3.39
CA ARG A 201 -47.31 -32.60 3.76
C ARG A 201 -48.82 -32.73 4.04
N LYS A 202 -49.60 -33.06 3.02
CA LYS A 202 -50.93 -33.68 3.19
C LYS A 202 -50.76 -35.20 3.19
N GLU A 203 -50.95 -35.81 4.36
CA GLU A 203 -50.90 -37.25 4.59
C GLU A 203 -52.34 -37.84 4.67
N PRO A 204 -52.54 -39.16 4.50
CA PRO A 204 -52.78 -39.80 3.19
C PRO A 204 -54.04 -40.70 3.19
N LEU A 205 -54.47 -41.25 2.03
CA LEU A 205 -55.17 -42.56 1.92
C LEU A 205 -55.13 -43.10 0.46
N LYS A 206 -54.94 -44.42 0.35
CA LYS A 206 -54.55 -45.30 -0.79
C LYS A 206 -55.71 -45.70 -1.75
N PRO A 207 -55.54 -46.62 -2.74
CA PRO A 207 -54.53 -46.73 -3.81
C PRO A 207 -55.10 -47.05 -5.24
N ALA A 208 -54.25 -46.81 -6.24
CA ALA A 208 -54.09 -47.54 -7.51
C ALA A 208 -55.13 -47.40 -8.65
N GLU A 209 -54.75 -46.67 -9.70
CA GLU A 209 -54.89 -47.18 -11.07
C GLU A 209 -53.80 -46.59 -12.00
N LYS A 210 -53.21 -47.46 -12.83
CA LYS A 210 -52.06 -47.17 -13.70
C LYS A 210 -52.48 -46.38 -14.94
N ARG A 211 -51.81 -45.26 -15.23
CA ARG A 211 -51.48 -44.84 -16.60
C ARG A 211 -50.08 -44.23 -16.63
N LYS A 212 -49.21 -44.84 -17.43
CA LYS A 212 -47.83 -44.40 -17.67
C LYS A 212 -47.86 -43.31 -18.74
N GLU A 213 -47.49 -42.09 -18.40
CA GLU A 213 -46.96 -41.11 -19.35
C GLU A 213 -45.63 -40.56 -18.81
N LYS A 214 -44.67 -40.44 -19.72
CA LYS A 214 -43.23 -40.29 -19.47
C LYS A 214 -42.91 -38.96 -18.77
N PRO A 215 -41.97 -38.90 -17.81
CA PRO A 215 -41.35 -37.64 -17.43
C PRO A 215 -40.45 -37.18 -18.57
N THR A 216 -40.77 -36.03 -19.15
CA THR A 216 -39.83 -35.29 -19.99
C THR A 216 -38.64 -34.93 -19.11
N GLU A 217 -37.53 -35.61 -19.33
CA GLU A 217 -36.25 -35.33 -18.69
C GLU A 217 -35.77 -33.97 -19.23
N GLU A 218 -36.18 -32.87 -18.58
CA GLU A 218 -35.58 -31.56 -18.80
C GLU A 218 -34.11 -31.68 -18.41
N ARG A 219 -33.26 -31.83 -19.43
CA ARG A 219 -31.82 -31.75 -19.30
C ARG A 219 -31.51 -30.47 -18.51
N PRO A 220 -30.72 -30.54 -17.42
CA PRO A 220 -30.32 -29.33 -16.72
C PRO A 220 -29.64 -28.43 -17.74
N SER A 221 -30.21 -27.24 -17.95
CA SER A 221 -29.62 -26.23 -18.83
C SER A 221 -28.18 -26.05 -18.39
N VAL A 222 -27.25 -26.38 -19.28
CA VAL A 222 -25.82 -26.19 -19.03
C VAL A 222 -25.62 -24.69 -18.93
N HIS A 223 -25.57 -24.16 -17.70
CA HIS A 223 -25.27 -22.76 -17.44
C HIS A 223 -23.87 -22.47 -18.00
N VAL A 224 -23.81 -21.86 -19.18
CA VAL A 224 -22.54 -21.47 -19.80
C VAL A 224 -22.05 -20.24 -19.05
N GLU A 225 -21.07 -20.44 -18.16
CA GLU A 225 -20.51 -19.37 -17.33
C GLU A 225 -20.14 -18.16 -18.20
N SER A 226 -20.75 -17.01 -17.88
CA SER A 226 -20.48 -15.75 -18.56
C SER A 226 -19.03 -15.32 -18.32
N ARG A 227 -18.45 -14.52 -19.24
CA ARG A 227 -17.11 -13.95 -19.09
C ARG A 227 -16.96 -13.20 -17.76
N GLU A 228 -18.01 -12.53 -17.32
CA GLU A 228 -18.03 -11.76 -16.07
C GLU A 228 -18.06 -12.67 -14.84
N GLU A 229 -18.82 -13.76 -14.86
CA GLU A 229 -18.83 -14.76 -13.80
C GLU A 229 -17.44 -15.43 -13.66
N LYS A 230 -16.74 -15.67 -14.77
CA LYS A 230 -15.37 -16.19 -14.76
C LYS A 230 -14.39 -15.21 -14.10
N LYS A 231 -14.53 -13.90 -14.36
CA LYS A 231 -13.72 -12.87 -13.67
C LYS A 231 -14.00 -12.85 -12.18
N VAL A 232 -15.28 -12.87 -11.78
CA VAL A 232 -15.69 -12.89 -10.37
C VAL A 232 -15.19 -14.14 -9.66
N LYS A 233 -15.35 -15.33 -10.25
CA LYS A 233 -14.86 -16.59 -9.69
C LYS A 233 -13.35 -16.60 -9.50
N ARG A 234 -12.59 -16.09 -10.49
CA ARG A 234 -11.13 -15.93 -10.39
C ARG A 234 -10.74 -14.92 -9.31
N ALA A 235 -11.40 -13.78 -9.24
CA ALA A 235 -11.15 -12.75 -8.25
C ALA A 235 -11.42 -13.27 -6.83
N ARG A 236 -12.51 -14.01 -6.63
CA ARG A 236 -12.81 -14.71 -5.37
C ARG A 236 -11.73 -15.72 -5.02
N ALA A 237 -11.32 -16.58 -5.96
CA ALA A 237 -10.25 -17.55 -5.71
C ALA A 237 -8.94 -16.88 -5.29
N ASN A 238 -8.59 -15.75 -5.91
CA ASN A 238 -7.41 -14.96 -5.54
C ASN A 238 -7.54 -14.30 -4.15
N ALA A 239 -8.72 -13.80 -3.80
CA ALA A 239 -8.97 -13.17 -2.50
C ALA A 239 -8.84 -14.15 -1.31
N HIS A 240 -9.05 -15.45 -1.54
CA HIS A 240 -8.93 -16.50 -0.51
C HIS A 240 -7.50 -17.06 -0.38
N ARG A 241 -6.54 -16.62 -1.20
CA ARG A 241 -5.14 -17.00 -1.04
C ARG A 241 -4.56 -16.38 0.23
N ASN A 242 -3.67 -17.14 0.90
CA ASN A 242 -3.06 -16.79 2.20
C ASN A 242 -2.77 -15.28 2.32
N PRO A 243 -3.41 -14.58 3.29
CA PRO A 243 -3.40 -13.13 3.36
C PRO A 243 -2.03 -12.50 3.62
N GLY A 244 -1.01 -13.29 3.97
CA GLY A 244 0.27 -12.76 4.43
C GLY A 244 0.14 -12.10 5.80
N PRO A 245 1.17 -11.37 6.28
CA PRO A 245 1.07 -10.57 7.49
C PRO A 245 -0.09 -9.57 7.37
N GLY A 246 -0.85 -9.38 8.46
CA GLY A 246 -2.00 -8.49 8.45
C GLY A 246 -1.63 -7.09 7.97
N PHE A 247 -2.31 -6.60 6.92
CA PHE A 247 -2.07 -5.27 6.33
C PHE A 247 -1.98 -4.16 7.38
N THR A 248 -2.93 -4.15 8.33
CA THR A 248 -2.97 -3.19 9.44
C THR A 248 -1.72 -3.25 10.31
N GLN A 249 -1.17 -4.45 10.54
CA GLN A 249 0.04 -4.66 11.32
C GLN A 249 1.28 -4.14 10.60
N VAL A 250 1.38 -4.34 9.28
CA VAL A 250 2.52 -3.86 8.50
C VAL A 250 2.51 -2.34 8.38
N VAL A 251 1.35 -1.74 8.13
CA VAL A 251 1.19 -0.27 8.11
C VAL A 251 1.42 0.34 9.49
N ALA A 252 0.95 -0.29 10.56
CA ALA A 252 1.23 0.14 11.93
C ALA A 252 2.73 0.06 12.23
N ALA A 253 3.42 -1.01 11.82
CA ALA A 253 4.86 -1.13 11.97
C ALA A 253 5.61 -0.03 11.21
N TYR A 254 5.15 0.34 10.00
CA TYR A 254 5.70 1.46 9.25
C TYR A 254 5.55 2.79 10.01
N HIS A 255 4.34 3.14 10.45
CA HIS A 255 4.12 4.39 11.18
C HIS A 255 4.81 4.41 12.55
N ALA A 256 4.94 3.26 13.23
CA ALA A 256 5.70 3.15 14.47
C ALA A 256 7.19 3.48 14.24
N ASN A 257 7.77 3.03 13.12
CA ASN A 257 9.17 3.35 12.79
C ASN A 257 9.37 4.81 12.34
N ILE A 258 8.32 5.50 11.85
CA ILE A 258 8.38 6.93 11.51
C ILE A 258 8.23 7.82 12.75
N GLY A 259 7.43 7.40 13.73
CA GLY A 259 7.15 8.20 14.94
C GLY A 259 8.11 7.98 16.12
N GLN A 260 8.85 6.86 16.16
CA GLN A 260 9.61 6.48 17.35
C GLN A 260 11.03 7.06 17.46
N ALA A 261 11.61 7.65 16.41
CA ALA A 261 13.01 8.04 16.53
C ALA A 261 13.25 9.19 17.54
N ASP A 262 12.35 10.20 17.64
CA ASP A 262 12.67 11.39 18.44
C ASP A 262 11.51 12.10 19.18
N ILE A 263 10.23 11.72 18.99
CA ILE A 263 9.12 12.39 19.73
C ILE A 263 9.20 12.08 21.24
N THR A 264 9.81 10.96 21.63
CA THR A 264 9.99 10.56 23.05
C THR A 264 11.28 11.08 23.68
N LYS A 265 12.20 11.70 22.92
CA LYS A 265 13.44 12.29 23.47
C LYS A 265 13.28 13.75 23.89
N SER A 266 12.16 14.41 23.57
CA SER A 266 11.84 15.75 24.09
C SER A 266 11.05 15.69 25.41
N LYS A 267 11.30 14.70 26.27
CA LYS A 267 11.08 14.93 27.70
C LYS A 267 12.22 15.83 28.16
N ILE A 268 11.99 17.13 28.04
CA ILE A 268 12.78 18.16 28.71
C ILE A 268 12.83 17.75 30.18
N ASP A 269 14.05 17.58 30.68
CA ASP A 269 14.33 17.48 32.10
C ASP A 269 13.77 18.72 32.79
N ALA A 270 12.61 18.58 33.43
CA ALA A 270 12.09 19.56 34.36
C ALA A 270 12.81 19.40 35.71
N LYS A 271 14.10 19.72 35.75
CA LYS A 271 14.85 20.04 36.98
C LYS A 271 16.00 20.99 36.64
N GLY A 272 15.89 22.24 37.10
CA GLY A 272 16.89 23.28 36.99
C GLY A 272 16.24 24.64 36.93
#